data_AF-A0A3A0AWZ5-F1
#
_entry.id   AF-A0A3A0AWZ5-F1
#
_cell.length_a   1.000
_cell.length_b   1.000
_cell.length_c   1.000
_cell.angle_alpha   90.00
_cell.angle_beta   90.00
_cell.angle_gamma   90.00
#
_symmetry.space_group_name_H-M   'P 1'
#
loop_
_entity.id
_entity.type
_entity.pdbx_description
1 polymer ?
#
loop_
_entity_poly.entity_id
_entity_poly.type
_entity_poly.pdbx_seq_one_letter_code
_entity_poly.pdbx_strand_id
1 'polypeptide(L)'
;MRVWLTPTGGTVFDGLRLAVINAGVLIAGFVLLGFLSLLDRLADWLLPVSLLFPAFFVLLIVAAAGLWVSHRYAEMHAQAARARAVAVKPDLFAIIGALPYVVLAVMLLGSGMLSLFLAMVTFSGSRFVDALGQIGYGALFTALSAGVIYVVRMATD
;
A
#
# COMPACT_ATOMS: atom_id res chain seq x y z
N MET A 1 25.37 -9.94 -10.70
CA MET A 1 24.47 -10.32 -9.60
C MET A 1 23.16 -9.51 -9.70
N ARG A 2 22.24 -9.86 -10.62
CA ARG A 2 20.96 -9.16 -10.86
C ARG A 2 19.86 -10.15 -11.29
N VAL A 3 19.70 -11.26 -10.55
CA VAL A 3 18.80 -12.36 -10.93
C VAL A 3 17.50 -12.37 -10.12
N TRP A 4 17.43 -11.64 -9.00
CA TRP A 4 16.36 -11.80 -8.02
C TRP A 4 15.08 -11.00 -8.32
N LEU A 5 15.09 -10.05 -9.25
CA LEU A 5 13.94 -9.21 -9.59
C LEU A 5 13.50 -9.33 -11.05
N THR A 6 14.12 -10.22 -11.83
CA THR A 6 13.73 -10.40 -13.23
C THR A 6 12.46 -11.27 -13.29
N PRO A 7 11.37 -10.81 -13.92
CA PRO A 7 10.16 -11.60 -14.02
C PRO A 7 10.41 -12.87 -14.83
N THR A 8 9.76 -13.94 -14.41
CA THR A 8 9.88 -15.28 -15.00
C THR A 8 8.81 -15.56 -16.05
N GLY A 9 7.80 -14.70 -16.16
CA GLY A 9 6.60 -14.93 -16.97
C GLY A 9 5.54 -15.79 -16.26
N GLY A 10 5.82 -16.28 -15.05
CA GLY A 10 4.87 -17.02 -14.24
C GLY A 10 4.00 -16.08 -13.41
N THR A 11 2.70 -15.99 -13.73
CA THR A 11 1.75 -15.04 -13.13
C THR A 11 1.75 -15.05 -11.60
N VAL A 12 1.74 -16.24 -10.98
CA VAL A 12 1.63 -16.38 -9.51
C VAL A 12 2.92 -15.98 -8.80
N PHE A 13 4.06 -16.52 -9.25
CA PHE A 13 5.36 -16.24 -8.63
C PHE A 13 5.80 -14.80 -8.86
N ASP A 14 5.58 -14.25 -10.06
CA ASP A 14 5.89 -12.86 -10.35
C ASP A 14 4.94 -11.92 -9.59
N GLY A 15 3.67 -12.31 -9.42
CA GLY A 15 2.70 -11.60 -8.58
C GLY A 15 3.13 -11.57 -7.12
N LEU A 16 3.63 -12.69 -6.59
CA LEU A 16 4.15 -12.76 -5.21
C LEU A 16 5.40 -11.88 -5.04
N ARG A 17 6.28 -11.82 -6.04
CA ARG A 17 7.41 -10.88 -6.03
C ARG A 17 6.94 -9.43 -6.02
N LEU A 18 5.93 -9.09 -6.83
CA LEU A 18 5.33 -7.76 -6.81
C LEU A 18 4.70 -7.44 -5.45
N ALA A 19 4.04 -8.42 -4.81
CA ALA A 19 3.53 -8.28 -3.45
C ALA A 19 4.66 -7.98 -2.45
N VAL A 20 5.79 -8.68 -2.54
CA VAL A 20 6.96 -8.44 -1.67
C VAL A 20 7.54 -7.05 -1.91
N ILE A 21 7.63 -6.60 -3.16
CA ILE A 21 8.10 -5.23 -3.49
C ILE A 21 7.17 -4.18 -2.86
N ASN A 22 5.86 -4.35 -3.04
CA ASN A 22 4.85 -3.46 -2.46
C ASN A 22 4.88 -3.46 -0.92
N ALA A 23 5.06 -4.62 -0.29
CA ALA A 23 5.26 -4.73 1.15
C ALA A 23 6.55 -4.00 1.60
N GLY A 24 7.64 -4.10 0.83
CA GLY A 24 8.87 -3.36 1.09
C GLY A 24 8.67 -1.84 1.02
N VAL A 25 7.94 -1.36 0.02
CA VAL A 25 7.59 0.08 -0.11
C VAL A 25 6.74 0.54 1.06
N LEU A 26 5.76 -0.26 1.49
CA LEU A 26 4.93 0.02 2.67
C LEU A 26 5.78 0.13 3.94
N ILE A 27 6.67 -0.83 4.18
CA ILE A 27 7.56 -0.84 5.35
C ILE A 27 8.44 0.41 5.34
N ALA A 28 9.05 0.75 4.19
CA ALA A 28 9.85 1.96 4.05
C ALA A 28 9.02 3.23 4.34
N GLY A 29 7.77 3.28 3.86
CA GLY A 29 6.83 4.36 4.16
C GLY A 29 6.54 4.51 5.64
N PHE A 30 6.25 3.42 6.34
CA PHE A 30 6.01 3.44 7.79
C PHE A 30 7.25 3.85 8.57
N VAL A 31 8.44 3.40 8.17
CA VAL A 31 9.71 3.83 8.78
C VAL A 31 9.91 5.33 8.60
N LEU A 32 9.63 5.86 7.41
CA LEU A 32 9.76 7.29 7.13
C LEU A 32 8.74 8.13 7.92
N LEU A 33 7.50 7.64 8.07
CA LEU A 33 6.50 8.28 8.93
C LEU A 33 6.89 8.23 10.41
N GLY A 34 7.45 7.11 10.88
CA GLY A 34 7.97 7.01 12.23
C GLY A 34 9.11 7.99 12.49
N PHE A 35 10.01 8.14 11.51
CA PHE A 35 11.09 9.14 11.57
C PHE A 35 10.55 10.57 11.58
N LEU A 36 9.58 10.89 10.72
CA LEU A 36 8.90 12.19 10.74
C LEU A 36 8.19 12.45 12.07
N SER A 37 7.54 11.45 12.66
CA SER A 37 6.87 11.59 13.96
C SER A 37 7.88 11.81 15.11
N LEU A 38 9.08 11.22 15.02
CA LEU A 38 10.16 11.51 15.97
C LEU A 38 10.67 12.94 15.81
N LEU A 39 10.84 13.40 14.56
CA LEU A 39 11.19 14.79 14.27
C LEU A 39 10.10 15.76 14.74
N ASP A 40 8.82 15.40 14.60
CA ASP A 40 7.68 16.16 15.11
C ASP A 40 7.78 16.36 16.62
N ARG A 41 7.98 15.28 17.37
CA ARG A 41 8.17 15.36 18.82
C ARG A 41 9.39 16.19 19.23
N LEU A 42 10.46 16.15 18.43
CA LEU A 42 11.67 16.94 18.66
C LEU A 42 11.43 18.43 18.31
N ALA A 43 10.67 18.69 17.25
CA ALA A 43 10.36 20.03 16.75
C ALA A 43 9.33 20.73 17.62
N ASP A 44 8.29 20.04 18.10
CA ASP A 44 7.31 20.55 19.06
C ASP A 44 7.96 21.02 20.37
N TRP A 45 9.12 20.45 20.71
CA TRP A 45 9.92 20.92 21.84
C TRP A 45 10.57 22.31 21.59
N LEU A 46 10.74 22.71 20.32
CA LEU A 46 11.31 24.00 19.89
C LEU A 46 10.25 25.01 19.41
N LEU A 47 9.26 24.58 18.62
CA LEU A 47 8.17 25.38 18.04
C LEU A 47 6.97 24.48 17.76
N PRO A 48 5.74 24.80 18.22
CA PRO A 48 4.55 24.00 17.95
C PRO A 48 4.11 24.17 16.48
N VAL A 49 4.67 23.35 15.59
CA VAL A 49 4.39 23.37 14.15
C VAL A 49 3.78 22.04 13.75
N SER A 50 2.52 22.05 13.31
CA SER A 50 1.83 20.82 12.91
C SER A 50 2.48 20.17 11.68
N LEU A 51 3.10 19.00 11.86
CA LEU A 51 3.67 18.20 10.76
C LEU A 51 2.67 17.23 10.09
N LEU A 52 1.36 17.44 10.27
CA LEU A 52 0.32 16.66 9.55
C LEU A 52 0.46 16.79 8.03
N PHE A 53 0.81 17.98 7.55
CA PHE A 53 0.97 18.26 6.13
C PHE A 53 2.18 17.51 5.52
N PRO A 54 3.40 17.57 6.11
CA PRO A 54 4.54 16.74 5.71
C PRO A 54 4.27 15.23 5.77
N ALA A 55 3.60 14.74 6.81
CA ALA A 55 3.27 13.32 6.94
C ALA A 55 2.34 12.83 5.81
N PHE A 56 1.33 13.63 5.47
CA PHE A 56 0.45 13.36 4.32
C PHE A 56 1.22 13.38 2.98
N PHE A 57 2.10 14.37 2.77
CA PHE A 57 2.93 14.45 1.57
C PHE A 57 3.87 13.24 1.43
N VAL A 58 4.46 12.78 2.52
CA VAL A 58 5.29 11.57 2.51
C VAL A 58 4.48 10.33 2.14
N LEU A 59 3.28 10.16 2.70
CA LEU A 59 2.37 9.08 2.30
C LEU A 59 2.06 9.13 0.80
N LEU A 60 1.80 10.31 0.27
CA LEU A 60 1.47 10.51 -1.14
C LEU A 60 2.65 10.19 -2.06
N ILE A 61 3.87 10.61 -1.68
CA ILE A 61 5.10 10.30 -2.42
C ILE A 61 5.40 8.80 -2.39
N VAL A 62 5.27 8.15 -1.23
CA VAL A 62 5.50 6.71 -1.10
C VAL A 62 4.48 5.92 -1.92
N ALA A 63 3.21 6.31 -1.88
CA ALA A 63 2.16 5.73 -2.69
C ALA A 63 2.45 5.86 -4.19
N ALA A 64 2.81 7.07 -4.65
CA ALA A 64 3.16 7.32 -6.04
C ALA A 64 4.38 6.50 -6.49
N ALA A 65 5.40 6.40 -5.64
CA ALA A 65 6.58 5.57 -5.89
C ALA A 65 6.22 4.08 -5.98
N GLY A 66 5.38 3.56 -5.07
CA GLY A 66 4.91 2.18 -5.09
C GLY A 66 4.12 1.84 -6.37
N LEU A 67 3.22 2.74 -6.79
CA LEU A 67 2.49 2.61 -8.05
C LEU A 67 3.42 2.63 -9.26
N TRP A 68 4.38 3.55 -9.28
CA TRP A 68 5.38 3.64 -10.35
C TRP A 68 6.23 2.37 -10.46
N VAL A 69 6.72 1.85 -9.33
CA VAL A 69 7.48 0.59 -9.31
C VAL A 69 6.62 -0.58 -9.78
N SER A 70 5.35 -0.63 -9.35
CA SER A 70 4.40 -1.66 -9.78
C SER A 70 4.16 -1.63 -11.30
N HIS A 71 3.99 -0.44 -11.88
CA HIS A 71 3.88 -0.25 -13.32
C HIS A 71 5.10 -0.80 -14.06
N ARG A 72 6.30 -0.36 -13.65
CA ARG A 72 7.56 -0.78 -14.28
C ARG A 72 7.78 -2.28 -14.20
N TYR A 73 7.45 -2.89 -13.06
CA TYR A 73 7.59 -4.32 -12.89
C TYR A 73 6.58 -5.09 -13.75
N ALA A 74 5.34 -4.58 -13.88
CA ALA A 74 4.31 -5.14 -14.75
C ALA A 74 4.69 -5.08 -16.24
N GLU A 75 5.27 -3.97 -16.72
CA GLU A 75 5.82 -3.85 -18.08
C GLU A 75 6.87 -4.94 -18.36
N MET A 76 7.81 -5.13 -17.43
CA MET A 76 8.85 -6.16 -17.56
C MET A 76 8.25 -7.58 -17.58
N HIS A 77 7.20 -7.83 -16.78
CA HIS A 77 6.50 -9.11 -16.78
C HIS A 77 5.79 -9.37 -18.10
N ALA A 78 5.07 -8.38 -18.65
CA ALA A 78 4.41 -8.48 -19.95
C ALA A 78 5.41 -8.81 -21.07
N GLN A 79 6.57 -8.13 -21.08
CA GLN A 79 7.64 -8.41 -22.05
C GLN A 79 8.19 -9.83 -21.91
N ALA A 80 8.45 -10.29 -20.68
CA ALA A 80 8.95 -11.64 -20.41
C ALA A 80 7.94 -12.73 -20.80
N ALA A 81 6.65 -12.50 -20.55
CA ALA A 81 5.58 -13.42 -20.94
C ALA A 81 5.42 -13.51 -22.46
N ARG A 82 5.45 -12.37 -23.17
CA ARG A 82 5.42 -12.30 -24.64
C ARG A 82 6.64 -13.02 -25.26
N ALA A 83 7.84 -12.80 -24.72
CA ALA A 83 9.05 -13.47 -25.19
C ALA A 83 9.02 -15.00 -25.02
N ARG A 84 8.24 -15.51 -24.07
CA ARG A 84 8.07 -16.94 -23.78
C ARG A 84 6.80 -17.55 -24.38
N ALA A 85 6.03 -16.79 -25.17
CA ALA A 85 4.73 -17.18 -25.71
C ALA A 85 3.73 -17.66 -24.64
N VAL A 86 3.80 -17.09 -23.43
CA VAL A 86 2.89 -17.40 -22.32
C VAL A 86 1.76 -16.39 -22.29
N ALA A 87 0.52 -16.86 -22.11
CA ALA A 87 -0.64 -16.00 -21.95
C ALA A 87 -0.52 -15.16 -20.67
N VAL A 88 -0.61 -13.83 -20.80
CA VAL A 88 -0.64 -12.90 -19.67
C VAL A 88 -2.00 -12.99 -18.99
N LYS A 89 -2.00 -13.14 -17.66
CA LYS A 89 -3.21 -13.13 -16.82
C LYS A 89 -3.19 -11.88 -15.94
N PRO A 90 -3.56 -10.71 -16.49
CA PRO A 90 -3.35 -9.42 -15.83
C PRO A 90 -4.11 -9.33 -14.50
N ASP A 91 -5.34 -9.84 -14.45
CA ASP A 91 -6.19 -9.79 -13.25
C ASP A 91 -5.58 -10.57 -12.08
N LEU A 92 -5.10 -11.80 -12.34
CA LEU A 92 -4.52 -12.64 -11.28
C LEU A 92 -3.20 -12.05 -10.78
N PHE A 93 -2.35 -11.56 -11.69
CA PHE A 93 -1.08 -10.92 -11.34
C PHE A 93 -1.31 -9.64 -10.51
N ALA A 94 -2.26 -8.80 -10.93
CA ALA A 94 -2.67 -7.59 -10.23
C ALA A 94 -3.19 -7.85 -8.82
N ILE A 95 -4.10 -8.82 -8.67
CA ILE A 95 -4.69 -9.19 -7.37
C ILE A 95 -3.61 -9.67 -6.40
N ILE A 96 -2.70 -10.54 -6.85
CA ILE A 96 -1.62 -11.04 -6.00
C ILE A 96 -0.67 -9.89 -5.63
N GLY A 97 -0.30 -9.04 -6.58
CA GLY A 97 0.57 -7.90 -6.35
C GLY A 97 0.00 -6.87 -5.37
N ALA A 98 -1.32 -6.75 -5.30
CA ALA A 98 -2.04 -5.83 -4.41
C ALA A 98 -2.33 -6.42 -3.01
N LEU A 99 -2.06 -7.72 -2.79
CA LEU A 99 -2.42 -8.45 -1.57
C LEU A 99 -2.00 -7.75 -0.25
N PRO A 100 -0.80 -7.17 -0.10
CA PRO A 100 -0.41 -6.51 1.14
C PRO A 100 -1.34 -5.35 1.52
N TYR A 101 -1.77 -4.57 0.53
CA TYR A 101 -2.70 -3.46 0.75
C TYR A 101 -4.11 -3.97 1.10
N VAL A 102 -4.55 -5.05 0.45
CA VAL A 102 -5.83 -5.70 0.76
C VAL A 102 -5.85 -6.21 2.20
N VAL A 103 -4.80 -6.89 2.63
CA VAL A 103 -4.69 -7.42 4.00
C VAL A 103 -4.76 -6.27 5.01
N LEU A 104 -4.00 -5.20 4.81
CA LEU A 104 -4.05 -4.03 5.70
C LEU A 104 -5.43 -3.36 5.70
N ALA A 105 -6.03 -3.18 4.52
CA ALA A 105 -7.36 -2.60 4.39
C ALA A 105 -8.40 -3.42 5.16
N VAL A 106 -8.43 -4.75 4.98
CA VAL A 106 -9.37 -5.62 5.67
C VAL A 106 -9.16 -5.61 7.17
N MET A 107 -7.91 -5.67 7.64
CA MET A 107 -7.63 -5.61 9.08
C MET A 107 -8.04 -4.26 9.70
N LEU A 108 -7.77 -3.14 9.03
CA LEU A 108 -8.12 -1.81 9.51
C LEU A 108 -9.62 -1.54 9.46
N LEU A 109 -10.31 -1.94 8.38
CA LEU A 109 -11.76 -1.83 8.29
C LEU A 109 -12.44 -2.73 9.33
N GLY A 110 -11.99 -3.97 9.50
CA GLY A 110 -12.52 -4.88 10.51
C GLY A 110 -12.32 -4.36 11.94
N SER A 111 -11.11 -3.90 12.27
CA SER A 111 -10.80 -3.28 13.56
C SER A 111 -11.60 -2.00 13.78
N GLY A 112 -11.74 -1.17 12.74
CA GLY A 112 -12.49 0.08 12.77
C GLY A 112 -13.98 -0.14 13.00
N MET A 113 -14.58 -1.12 12.31
CA MET A 113 -15.98 -1.51 12.52
C MET A 113 -16.23 -2.04 13.93
N LEU A 114 -15.33 -2.88 14.45
CA LEU A 114 -15.42 -3.36 15.83
C LEU A 114 -15.30 -2.22 16.84
N SER A 115 -14.34 -1.31 16.62
CA SER A 115 -14.13 -0.12 17.47
C SER A 115 -15.34 0.81 17.43
N LEU A 116 -15.96 0.98 16.26
CA LEU A 116 -17.18 1.76 16.07
C LEU A 116 -18.36 1.15 16.84
N PHE A 117 -18.56 -0.16 16.73
CA PHE A 117 -19.58 -0.89 17.49
C PHE A 117 -19.37 -0.70 19.00
N LEU A 118 -18.14 -0.88 19.49
CA LEU A 118 -17.82 -0.68 20.91
C LEU A 118 -18.02 0.78 21.34
N ALA A 119 -17.69 1.75 20.49
CA ALA A 119 -17.91 3.17 20.76
C ALA A 119 -19.40 3.49 20.93
N MET A 120 -20.26 2.90 20.07
CA MET A 120 -21.71 3.05 20.16
C MET A 120 -22.29 2.43 21.44
N VAL A 121 -21.83 1.24 21.82
CA VAL A 121 -22.29 0.56 23.05
C VAL A 121 -21.83 1.29 24.32
N THR A 122 -20.64 1.88 24.31
CA THR A 122 -20.03 2.52 25.49
C THR A 122 -20.20 4.05 25.53
N PHE A 123 -20.87 4.65 24.54
CA PHE A 123 -21.01 6.10 24.36
C PHE A 123 -19.67 6.86 24.48
N SER A 124 -18.60 6.28 23.96
CA SER A 124 -17.25 6.82 24.08
C SER A 124 -16.84 7.59 22.82
N GLY A 125 -16.75 8.92 22.95
CA GLY A 125 -16.33 9.80 21.85
C GLY A 125 -14.89 9.57 21.37
N SER A 126 -13.96 9.23 22.28
CA SER A 126 -12.56 8.94 21.89
C SER A 126 -12.47 7.68 21.03
N ARG A 127 -13.16 6.59 21.42
CA ARG A 127 -13.23 5.36 20.62
C ARG A 127 -13.89 5.57 19.27
N PHE A 128 -14.85 6.49 19.19
CA PHE A 128 -15.51 6.84 17.93
C PHE A 128 -14.52 7.52 16.97
N VAL A 129 -13.72 8.47 17.46
CA VAL A 129 -12.69 9.14 16.64
C VAL A 129 -11.62 8.15 16.19
N ASP A 130 -11.16 7.26 17.08
CA ASP A 130 -10.19 6.22 16.74
C ASP A 130 -10.72 5.27 15.66
N ALA A 131 -12.00 4.87 15.77
CA ALA A 131 -12.68 4.03 14.79
C ALA A 131 -12.74 4.71 13.41
N LEU A 132 -13.10 6.00 13.36
CA LEU A 132 -13.09 6.77 12.12
C LEU A 132 -11.70 6.86 11.50
N GLY A 133 -10.67 7.04 12.33
CA GLY A 133 -9.28 7.01 11.88
C GLY A 133 -8.92 5.68 11.22
N GLN A 134 -9.22 4.55 11.88
CA GLN A 134 -8.97 3.22 11.34
C GLN A 134 -9.73 2.95 10.04
N ILE A 135 -10.99 3.35 9.96
CA ILE A 135 -11.81 3.23 8.73
C ILE A 135 -11.22 4.10 7.62
N GLY A 136 -10.81 5.32 7.92
CA GLY A 136 -10.17 6.23 6.95
C GLY A 136 -8.88 5.65 6.38
N TYR A 137 -8.00 5.10 7.23
CA TYR A 137 -6.81 4.39 6.76
C TYR A 137 -7.16 3.12 5.97
N GLY A 138 -8.18 2.37 6.38
CA GLY A 138 -8.68 1.21 5.64
C GLY A 138 -9.15 1.59 4.22
N ALA A 139 -9.85 2.71 4.08
CA ALA A 139 -10.27 3.24 2.78
C ALA A 139 -9.06 3.66 1.92
N LEU A 140 -8.03 4.27 2.52
CA LEU A 140 -6.79 4.62 1.83
C LEU A 140 -6.09 3.38 1.26
N PHE A 141 -5.90 2.33 2.05
CA PHE A 141 -5.28 1.09 1.56
C PHE A 141 -6.13 0.37 0.51
N THR A 142 -7.45 0.47 0.59
CA THR A 142 -8.35 -0.01 -0.46
C THR A 142 -8.14 0.76 -1.77
N ALA A 143 -8.02 2.09 -1.70
CA ALA A 143 -7.73 2.92 -2.88
C ALA A 143 -6.35 2.60 -3.48
N LEU A 144 -5.33 2.37 -2.64
CA LEU A 144 -4.00 1.95 -3.10
C LEU A 144 -4.04 0.58 -3.78
N SER A 145 -4.76 -0.38 -3.21
CA SER A 145 -4.98 -1.69 -3.84
C SER A 145 -5.62 -1.55 -5.22
N ALA A 146 -6.71 -0.78 -5.31
CA ALA A 146 -7.37 -0.50 -6.59
C ALA A 146 -6.43 0.20 -7.59
N GLY A 147 -5.61 1.14 -7.12
CA GLY A 147 -4.59 1.82 -7.91
C GLY A 147 -3.55 0.85 -8.47
N VAL A 148 -3.03 -0.07 -7.65
CA VAL A 148 -2.08 -1.10 -8.11
C VAL A 148 -2.74 -1.99 -9.15
N ILE A 149 -3.97 -2.44 -8.91
CA ILE A 149 -4.70 -3.28 -9.86
C ILE A 149 -4.87 -2.55 -11.20
N TYR A 150 -5.30 -1.29 -11.17
CA TYR A 150 -5.47 -0.47 -12.37
C TYR A 150 -4.16 -0.30 -13.15
N VAL A 151 -3.09 0.11 -12.46
CA VAL A 151 -1.77 0.36 -13.06
C VAL A 151 -1.17 -0.91 -13.64
N VAL A 152 -1.33 -2.04 -12.97
CA VAL A 152 -0.84 -3.34 -13.46
C VAL A 152 -1.59 -3.77 -14.71
N ARG A 153 -2.92 -3.64 -14.75
CA ARG A 153 -3.74 -3.95 -15.94
C ARG A 153 -3.33 -3.07 -17.12
N MET A 154 -3.22 -1.76 -16.89
CA MET A 154 -2.80 -0.79 -17.91
C MET A 154 -1.42 -1.11 -18.50
N ALA A 155 -0.49 -1.66 -17.71
CA ALA A 155 0.85 -2.03 -18.17
C ALA A 155 0.92 -3.40 -18.88
N THR A 156 -0.12 -4.23 -18.77
CA THR A 156 -0.14 -5.62 -19.26
C THR A 156 -1.10 -5.87 -20.42
N ASP A 157 -2.12 -5.02 -20.57
CA ASP A 157 -2.96 -4.90 -21.77
C ASP A 157 -2.11 -4.48 -23.00
#